data_AF-A0A1B7VD43-F1
#
_entry.id   AF-A0A1B7VD43-F1
#
_cell.length_a   1.000
_cell.length_b   1.000
_cell.length_c   1.000
_cell.angle_alpha   90.00
_cell.angle_beta   90.00
_cell.angle_gamma   90.00
#
_symmetry.space_group_name_H-M   'P 1'
#
loop_
_entity.id
_entity.type
_entity.pdbx_description
1 polymer ?
#
loop_
_entity_poly.entity_id
_entity_poly.type
_entity_poly.pdbx_seq_one_letter_code
_entity_poly.pdbx_strand_id
1 'polypeptide(L)'
;MSNFRTWFNEQSEEAQELFLGKYPRLLLEGNKYTELCQLLSNYYFIEAKINHPLFGVQELIEDYDLLDNSEIRNNSEYAETVKALKLIQRALFSLTHIIFKDPKQLKGQLSARLTYFDLPEIKNLLAQIATDKNIGLYSLIGSLTPPGGGGLIHTLKGHSGWVNAIALTPDGKTVISGSSDNTIKIWDLVTGT
;
A
#
# COMPACT_ATOMS: atom_id res chain seq x y z
N MET A 1 1.19 -1.64 -18.40
CA MET A 1 1.21 -3.10 -18.64
C MET A 1 -0.13 -3.72 -18.21
N SER A 2 -1.16 -3.69 -19.05
CA SER A 2 -2.52 -4.14 -18.67
C SER A 2 -2.71 -5.67 -18.62
N ASN A 3 -1.64 -6.47 -18.62
CA ASN A 3 -1.76 -7.93 -18.69
C ASN A 3 -0.79 -8.70 -17.78
N PHE A 4 -0.18 -8.05 -16.77
CA PHE A 4 0.75 -8.72 -15.84
C PHE A 4 0.11 -9.95 -15.20
N ARG A 5 -1.11 -9.78 -14.65
CA ARG A 5 -1.82 -10.84 -13.92
C ARG A 5 -2.10 -12.06 -14.81
N THR A 6 -2.53 -11.83 -16.04
CA THR A 6 -2.81 -12.89 -17.01
C THR A 6 -1.53 -13.60 -17.42
N TRP A 7 -0.50 -12.85 -17.82
CA TRP A 7 0.80 -13.42 -18.19
C TRP A 7 1.41 -14.23 -17.04
N PHE A 8 1.38 -13.69 -15.81
CA PHE A 8 1.95 -14.34 -14.63
C PHE A 8 1.25 -15.67 -14.32
N ASN A 9 -0.07 -15.70 -14.39
CA ASN A 9 -0.88 -16.90 -14.15
C ASN A 9 -0.70 -17.98 -15.23
N GLU A 10 -0.24 -17.62 -16.43
CA GLU A 10 0.07 -18.56 -17.52
C GLU A 10 1.47 -19.19 -17.40
N GLN A 11 2.34 -18.67 -16.50
CA GLN A 11 3.68 -19.20 -16.30
C GLN A 11 3.68 -20.47 -15.45
N SER A 12 4.72 -21.30 -15.61
CA SER A 12 4.98 -22.43 -14.70
C SER A 12 5.35 -21.93 -13.30
N GLU A 13 5.21 -22.80 -12.30
CA GLU A 13 5.55 -22.50 -10.91
C GLU A 13 7.02 -22.05 -10.77
N GLU A 14 7.94 -22.73 -11.44
CA GLU A 14 9.37 -22.39 -11.42
C GLU A 14 9.65 -21.02 -12.05
N ALA A 15 8.91 -20.68 -13.11
CA ALA A 15 9.04 -19.38 -13.77
C ALA A 15 8.48 -18.25 -12.87
N GLN A 16 7.38 -18.50 -12.17
CA GLN A 16 6.85 -17.56 -11.18
C GLN A 16 7.83 -17.36 -10.02
N GLU A 17 8.42 -18.44 -9.49
CA GLU A 17 9.41 -18.36 -8.41
C GLU A 17 10.67 -17.59 -8.83
N LEU A 18 11.21 -17.88 -10.01
CA LEU A 18 12.38 -17.18 -10.53
C LEU A 18 12.08 -15.69 -10.75
N PHE A 19 10.89 -15.40 -11.27
CA PHE A 19 10.43 -14.04 -11.49
C PHE A 19 10.26 -13.26 -10.17
N LEU A 20 9.55 -13.82 -9.19
CA LEU A 20 9.31 -13.15 -7.91
C LEU A 20 10.59 -13.08 -7.06
N GLY A 21 11.47 -14.08 -7.13
CA GLY A 21 12.64 -14.18 -6.28
C GLY A 21 13.88 -13.44 -6.81
N LYS A 22 14.27 -13.69 -8.07
CA LYS A 22 15.58 -13.26 -8.59
C LYS A 22 15.50 -12.05 -9.53
N TYR A 23 14.38 -11.87 -10.20
CA TYR A 23 14.24 -10.85 -11.24
C TYR A 23 14.57 -9.42 -10.78
N PRO A 24 14.16 -8.95 -9.58
CA PRO A 24 14.53 -7.62 -9.10
C PRO A 24 16.06 -7.40 -9.06
N ARG A 25 16.80 -8.40 -8.56
CA ARG A 25 18.28 -8.36 -8.51
C ARG A 25 18.90 -8.40 -9.90
N LEU A 26 18.35 -9.21 -10.81
CA LEU A 26 18.80 -9.28 -12.20
C LEU A 26 18.61 -7.95 -12.95
N LEU A 27 17.53 -7.21 -12.67
CA LEU A 27 17.34 -5.87 -13.23
C LEU A 27 18.39 -4.90 -12.73
N LEU A 28 18.70 -4.93 -11.43
CA LEU A 28 19.77 -4.11 -10.84
C LEU A 28 21.13 -4.44 -11.47
N GLU A 29 21.52 -5.71 -11.51
CA GLU A 29 22.78 -6.19 -12.10
C GLU A 29 22.89 -5.86 -13.60
N GLY A 30 21.75 -5.85 -14.30
CA GLY A 30 21.66 -5.45 -15.70
C GLY A 30 21.59 -3.94 -15.94
N ASN A 31 21.72 -3.11 -14.90
CA ASN A 31 21.57 -1.65 -14.95
C ASN A 31 20.21 -1.17 -15.51
N LYS A 32 19.17 -2.00 -15.37
CA LYS A 32 17.79 -1.72 -15.83
C LYS A 32 16.97 -1.05 -14.74
N TYR A 33 17.41 0.15 -14.33
CA TYR A 33 16.85 0.85 -13.17
C TYR A 33 15.41 1.29 -13.37
N THR A 34 15.06 1.75 -14.57
CA THR A 34 13.70 2.13 -14.94
C THR A 34 12.74 0.94 -14.79
N GLU A 35 13.12 -0.22 -15.31
CA GLU A 35 12.33 -1.44 -15.21
C GLU A 35 12.21 -1.92 -13.76
N LEU A 36 13.28 -1.80 -12.96
CA LEU A 36 13.23 -2.11 -11.53
C LEU A 36 12.22 -1.21 -10.81
N CYS A 37 12.25 0.10 -11.05
CA CYS A 37 11.30 1.04 -10.45
C CYS A 37 9.86 0.78 -10.92
N GLN A 38 9.66 0.43 -12.19
CA GLN A 38 8.36 0.05 -12.74
C GLN A 38 7.83 -1.26 -12.13
N LEU A 39 8.71 -2.23 -11.88
CA LEU A 39 8.36 -3.49 -11.21
C LEU A 39 7.92 -3.23 -9.76
N LEU A 40 8.70 -2.44 -9.01
CA LEU A 40 8.41 -2.11 -7.60
C LEU A 40 7.25 -1.12 -7.41
N SER A 41 6.77 -0.47 -8.46
CA SER A 41 5.54 0.34 -8.46
C SER A 41 4.32 -0.41 -9.00
N ASN A 42 4.47 -1.68 -9.37
CA ASN A 42 3.39 -2.51 -9.89
C ASN A 42 2.65 -3.21 -8.75
N TYR A 43 1.36 -2.89 -8.57
CA TYR A 43 0.55 -3.47 -7.51
C TYR A 43 0.40 -5.00 -7.66
N TYR A 44 0.30 -5.50 -8.89
CA TYR A 44 0.13 -6.94 -9.12
C TYR A 44 1.40 -7.72 -8.80
N PHE A 45 2.59 -7.15 -9.00
CA PHE A 45 3.84 -7.75 -8.54
C PHE A 45 3.89 -7.82 -7.01
N ILE A 46 3.56 -6.70 -6.34
CA ILE A 46 3.48 -6.61 -4.88
C ILE A 46 2.50 -7.65 -4.32
N GLU A 47 1.29 -7.72 -4.87
CA GLU A 47 0.25 -8.67 -4.48
C GLU A 47 0.69 -10.12 -4.73
N ALA A 48 1.29 -10.42 -5.87
CA ALA A 48 1.78 -11.76 -6.19
C ALA A 48 2.90 -12.19 -5.24
N LYS A 49 3.89 -11.32 -4.98
CA LYS A 49 5.02 -11.65 -4.10
C LYS A 49 4.58 -11.86 -2.65
N ILE A 50 3.71 -11.00 -2.13
CA ILE A 50 3.22 -11.10 -0.74
C ILE A 50 2.38 -12.37 -0.52
N ASN A 51 1.57 -12.77 -1.49
CA ASN A 51 0.67 -13.92 -1.37
C ASN A 51 1.32 -15.25 -1.74
N HIS A 52 2.58 -15.26 -2.20
CA HIS A 52 3.25 -16.48 -2.64
C HIS A 52 3.79 -17.28 -1.45
N PRO A 53 3.69 -18.62 -1.41
CA PRO A 53 4.10 -19.44 -0.26
C PRO A 53 5.58 -19.36 0.13
N LEU A 54 6.46 -19.17 -0.87
CA LEU A 54 7.92 -19.10 -0.67
C LEU A 54 8.47 -17.69 -0.43
N PHE A 55 7.61 -16.68 -0.57
CA PHE A 55 8.00 -15.28 -0.39
C PHE A 55 7.06 -14.64 0.64
N GLY A 56 7.12 -13.32 0.73
CA GLY A 56 6.27 -12.58 1.63
C GLY A 56 6.66 -11.12 1.66
N VAL A 57 6.21 -10.43 2.70
CA VAL A 57 6.51 -9.01 2.86
C VAL A 57 8.01 -8.80 3.06
N GLN A 58 8.71 -9.68 3.79
CA GLN A 58 10.13 -9.50 4.08
C GLN A 58 10.99 -9.51 2.80
N GLU A 59 10.78 -10.49 1.94
CA GLU A 59 11.48 -10.63 0.66
C GLU A 59 11.15 -9.49 -0.29
N LEU A 60 9.93 -8.94 -0.22
CA LEU A 60 9.57 -7.74 -0.97
C LEU A 60 10.27 -6.50 -0.41
N ILE A 61 10.38 -6.35 0.92
CA ILE A 61 11.13 -5.24 1.55
C ILE A 61 12.60 -5.28 1.10
N GLU A 62 13.22 -6.46 1.01
CA GLU A 62 14.58 -6.61 0.50
C GLU A 62 14.71 -6.16 -0.97
N ASP A 63 13.69 -6.35 -1.80
CA ASP A 63 13.72 -5.81 -3.17
C ASP A 63 13.71 -4.28 -3.18
N TYR A 64 12.98 -3.64 -2.25
CA TYR A 64 12.98 -2.18 -2.13
C TYR A 64 14.31 -1.64 -1.56
N ASP A 65 15.08 -2.45 -0.84
CA ASP A 65 16.42 -2.08 -0.38
C ASP A 65 17.43 -2.00 -1.53
N LEU A 66 17.14 -2.62 -2.69
CA LEU A 66 17.92 -2.45 -3.92
C LEU A 66 17.97 -0.99 -4.38
N LEU A 67 16.98 -0.17 -4.02
CA LEU A 67 16.93 1.26 -4.33
C LEU A 67 17.99 2.07 -3.58
N ASP A 68 18.64 1.52 -2.55
CA ASP A 68 19.74 2.17 -1.83
C ASP A 68 21.07 2.07 -2.59
N ASN A 69 21.10 1.37 -3.73
CA ASN A 69 22.22 1.38 -4.67
C ASN A 69 22.58 2.81 -5.07
N SER A 70 23.88 3.14 -5.03
CA SER A 70 24.38 4.50 -5.26
C SER A 70 24.05 5.06 -6.65
N GLU A 71 24.00 4.22 -7.68
CA GLU A 71 23.66 4.63 -9.05
C GLU A 71 22.21 5.09 -9.17
N ILE A 72 21.31 4.49 -8.38
CA ILE A 72 19.89 4.87 -8.33
C ILE A 72 19.72 6.06 -7.38
N ARG A 73 20.22 5.93 -6.15
CA ARG A 73 20.03 6.91 -5.07
C ARG A 73 20.60 8.29 -5.40
N ASN A 74 21.75 8.35 -6.08
CA ASN A 74 22.42 9.61 -6.39
C ASN A 74 21.96 10.21 -7.73
N ASN A 75 21.20 9.47 -8.53
CA ASN A 75 20.71 9.94 -9.81
C ASN A 75 19.42 10.76 -9.61
N SER A 76 19.49 12.05 -9.97
CA SER A 76 18.38 12.99 -9.86
C SER A 76 17.16 12.60 -10.68
N GLU A 77 17.33 11.82 -11.76
CA GLU A 77 16.24 11.30 -12.58
C GLU A 77 15.27 10.44 -11.76
N TYR A 78 15.79 9.64 -10.83
CA TYR A 78 14.98 8.72 -10.02
C TYR A 78 14.63 9.27 -8.63
N ALA A 79 15.03 10.50 -8.30
CA ALA A 79 14.88 11.03 -6.93
C ALA A 79 13.42 11.04 -6.45
N GLU A 80 12.49 11.47 -7.30
CA GLU A 80 11.06 11.47 -6.97
C GLU A 80 10.48 10.05 -6.91
N THR A 81 10.82 9.20 -7.88
CA THR A 81 10.43 7.79 -7.95
C THR A 81 10.90 7.00 -6.73
N VAL A 82 12.17 7.12 -6.34
CA VAL A 82 12.75 6.46 -5.16
C VAL A 82 12.05 6.93 -3.89
N LYS A 83 11.76 8.23 -3.78
CA LYS A 83 10.99 8.76 -2.64
C LYS A 83 9.60 8.12 -2.56
N ALA A 84 8.90 8.00 -3.69
CA ALA A 84 7.60 7.33 -3.76
C ALA A 84 7.68 5.84 -3.38
N LEU A 85 8.65 5.12 -3.93
CA LEU A 85 8.86 3.69 -3.66
C LEU A 85 9.25 3.43 -2.20
N LYS A 86 10.07 4.28 -1.57
CA LYS A 86 10.40 4.16 -0.13
C LYS A 86 9.18 4.45 0.77
N LEU A 87 8.27 5.33 0.36
CA LEU A 87 6.98 5.51 1.06
C LEU A 87 6.10 4.26 0.96
N ILE A 88 6.07 3.62 -0.22
CA ILE A 88 5.37 2.34 -0.42
C ILE A 88 6.01 1.25 0.45
N GLN A 89 7.34 1.12 0.46
CA GLN A 89 8.08 0.19 1.32
C GLN A 89 7.72 0.37 2.80
N ARG A 90 7.72 1.61 3.30
CA ARG A 90 7.34 1.93 4.68
C ARG A 90 5.88 1.57 4.97
N ALA A 91 4.96 1.84 4.03
CA ALA A 91 3.57 1.48 4.17
C ALA A 91 3.40 -0.05 4.29
N LEU A 92 4.06 -0.82 3.40
CA LEU A 92 4.06 -2.28 3.39
C LEU A 92 4.63 -2.89 4.68
N PHE A 93 5.75 -2.37 5.18
CA PHE A 93 6.33 -2.81 6.45
C PHE A 93 5.38 -2.56 7.63
N SER A 94 4.66 -1.44 7.63
CA SER A 94 3.71 -1.12 8.71
C SER A 94 2.51 -2.06 8.76
N LEU A 95 2.15 -2.70 7.65
CA LEU A 95 0.95 -3.54 7.51
C LEU A 95 1.24 -5.05 7.52
N THR A 96 2.51 -5.46 7.70
CA THR A 96 2.95 -6.87 7.75
C THR A 96 2.12 -7.72 8.72
N HIS A 97 1.89 -7.23 9.94
CA HIS A 97 1.12 -7.95 10.97
C HIS A 97 -0.38 -8.09 10.63
N ILE A 98 -0.91 -7.20 9.79
CA ILE A 98 -2.32 -7.21 9.37
C ILE A 98 -2.48 -8.23 8.23
N ILE A 99 -1.62 -8.14 7.21
CA ILE A 99 -1.64 -9.05 6.05
C ILE A 99 -1.43 -10.50 6.48
N PHE A 100 -0.52 -10.75 7.44
CA PHE A 100 -0.29 -12.11 7.92
C PHE A 100 -1.56 -12.76 8.50
N LYS A 101 -2.45 -11.95 9.10
CA LYS A 101 -3.74 -12.42 9.62
C LYS A 101 -4.81 -12.49 8.53
N ASP A 102 -4.84 -11.50 7.64
CA ASP A 102 -5.83 -11.39 6.57
C ASP A 102 -5.22 -10.73 5.32
N PRO A 103 -4.74 -11.54 4.35
CA PRO A 103 -4.12 -11.03 3.13
C PRO A 103 -5.08 -10.19 2.27
N LYS A 104 -6.40 -10.37 2.42
CA LYS A 104 -7.40 -9.60 1.67
C LYS A 104 -7.41 -8.12 2.06
N GLN A 105 -6.83 -7.77 3.20
CA GLN A 105 -6.72 -6.38 3.65
C GLN A 105 -5.61 -5.59 2.97
N LEU A 106 -4.71 -6.23 2.19
CA LEU A 106 -3.60 -5.55 1.52
C LEU A 106 -4.07 -4.31 0.75
N LYS A 107 -5.07 -4.45 -0.13
CA LYS A 107 -5.62 -3.36 -0.95
C LYS A 107 -6.09 -2.20 -0.08
N GLY A 108 -6.93 -2.51 0.90
CA GLY A 108 -7.50 -1.54 1.81
C GLY A 108 -6.43 -0.76 2.58
N GLN A 109 -5.56 -1.51 3.27
CA GLN A 109 -4.55 -0.97 4.16
C GLN A 109 -3.48 -0.16 3.41
N LEU A 110 -3.10 -0.62 2.21
CA LEU A 110 -2.13 0.07 1.37
C LEU A 110 -2.72 1.36 0.78
N SER A 111 -3.94 1.31 0.25
CA SER A 111 -4.62 2.50 -0.28
C SER A 111 -4.81 3.58 0.77
N ALA A 112 -5.33 3.22 1.96
CA ALA A 112 -5.58 4.17 3.04
C ALA A 112 -4.31 4.89 3.52
N ARG A 113 -3.14 4.22 3.50
CA ARG A 113 -1.86 4.81 3.92
C ARG A 113 -1.24 5.68 2.85
N LEU A 114 -1.50 5.39 1.58
CA LEU A 114 -0.83 6.07 0.47
C LEU A 114 -1.67 7.20 -0.15
N THR A 115 -2.98 7.26 0.12
CA THR A 115 -3.91 8.19 -0.54
C THR A 115 -3.58 9.68 -0.38
N TYR A 116 -2.76 10.05 0.60
CA TYR A 116 -2.42 11.44 0.90
C TYR A 116 -1.15 11.93 0.19
N PHE A 117 -0.41 11.03 -0.48
CA PHE A 117 0.83 11.40 -1.16
C PHE A 117 0.57 11.77 -2.62
N ASP A 118 0.96 12.99 -2.98
CA ASP A 118 0.86 13.51 -4.33
C ASP A 118 2.11 13.17 -5.16
N LEU A 119 2.36 11.88 -5.37
CA LEU A 119 3.49 11.38 -6.16
C LEU A 119 3.01 10.52 -7.33
N PRO A 120 3.59 10.64 -8.55
CA PRO A 120 3.12 9.93 -9.74
C PRO A 120 3.02 8.41 -9.58
N GLU A 121 4.04 7.78 -8.99
CA GLU A 121 4.09 6.33 -8.79
C GLU A 121 3.04 5.87 -7.78
N ILE A 122 2.82 6.64 -6.72
CA ILE A 122 1.78 6.33 -5.73
C ILE A 122 0.40 6.46 -6.36
N LYS A 123 0.14 7.53 -7.13
CA LYS A 123 -1.12 7.68 -7.86
C LYS A 123 -1.36 6.53 -8.83
N ASN A 124 -0.34 6.11 -9.56
CA ASN A 124 -0.44 4.98 -10.49
C ASN A 124 -0.72 3.67 -9.75
N LEU A 125 -0.01 3.40 -8.64
CA LEU A 125 -0.26 2.24 -7.79
C LEU A 125 -1.70 2.23 -7.27
N LEU A 126 -2.19 3.36 -6.75
CA LEU A 126 -3.57 3.50 -6.28
C LEU A 126 -4.60 3.30 -7.39
N ALA A 127 -4.33 3.81 -8.60
CA ALA A 127 -5.17 3.58 -9.76
C ALA A 127 -5.24 2.10 -10.14
N GLN A 128 -4.14 1.34 -10.02
CA GLN A 128 -4.13 -0.11 -10.21
C GLN A 128 -5.02 -0.81 -9.16
N ILE A 129 -4.99 -0.38 -7.90
CA ILE A 129 -5.82 -0.93 -6.82
C ILE A 129 -7.31 -0.63 -7.04
N ALA A 130 -7.65 0.59 -7.47
CA ALA A 130 -9.03 1.05 -7.66
C ALA A 130 -9.81 0.32 -8.76
N THR A 131 -9.16 -0.50 -9.59
CA THR A 131 -9.83 -1.32 -10.61
C THR A 131 -10.60 -2.52 -10.03
N ASP A 132 -10.43 -2.82 -8.73
CA ASP A 132 -11.15 -3.89 -8.05
C ASP A 132 -12.35 -3.33 -7.27
N LYS A 133 -13.58 -3.67 -7.67
CA LYS A 133 -14.84 -3.16 -7.09
C LYS A 133 -15.11 -3.64 -5.65
N ASN A 134 -14.20 -4.38 -5.04
CA ASN A 134 -14.43 -5.12 -3.80
C ASN A 134 -13.49 -4.68 -2.65
N ILE A 135 -13.22 -3.38 -2.56
CA ILE A 135 -12.40 -2.85 -1.47
C ILE A 135 -13.30 -2.72 -0.23
N GLY A 136 -13.04 -3.57 0.77
CA GLY A 136 -13.70 -3.51 2.07
C GLY A 136 -13.36 -2.24 2.86
N LEU A 137 -13.85 -2.16 4.10
CA LEU A 137 -13.66 -1.02 4.98
C LEU A 137 -12.16 -0.76 5.27
N TYR A 138 -11.70 0.49 5.12
CA TYR A 138 -10.33 0.89 5.40
C TYR A 138 -10.13 1.08 6.91
N SER A 139 -9.31 0.26 7.58
CA SER A 139 -8.93 0.56 8.96
C SER A 139 -7.99 1.78 8.96
N LEU A 140 -8.43 2.87 9.58
CA LEU A 140 -7.55 4.00 9.89
C LEU A 140 -6.76 3.65 11.15
N ILE A 141 -5.43 3.67 11.07
CA ILE A 141 -4.62 3.87 12.26
C ILE A 141 -4.65 5.36 12.55
N GLY A 142 -4.94 5.75 13.79
CA GLY A 142 -4.81 7.14 14.21
C GLY A 142 -3.37 7.61 13.97
N SER A 143 -3.17 8.54 13.04
CA SER A 143 -1.92 9.27 12.91
C SER A 143 -1.99 10.46 13.86
N LEU A 144 -1.07 10.53 14.83
CA LEU A 144 -0.89 11.70 15.68
C LEU A 144 -0.21 12.87 14.94
N THR A 145 0.27 12.63 13.72
CA THR A 145 0.83 13.64 12.83
C THR A 145 -0.21 14.05 11.79
N PRO A 146 -0.71 15.30 11.82
CA PRO A 146 -1.57 15.83 10.76
C PRO A 146 -0.80 15.89 9.43
N PRO A 147 -1.37 15.46 8.29
CA PRO A 147 -0.75 15.68 7.00
C PRO A 147 -0.78 17.18 6.69
N GLY A 148 0.38 17.80 6.48
CA GLY A 148 0.47 19.12 5.83
C GLY A 148 -0.03 20.34 6.62
N GLY A 149 0.11 20.37 7.95
CA GLY A 149 -0.13 21.59 8.73
C GLY A 149 -1.60 22.04 8.85
N GLY A 150 -2.55 21.21 8.39
CA GLY A 150 -3.97 21.41 8.64
C GLY A 150 -4.32 21.07 10.09
N GLY A 151 -4.90 22.03 10.82
CA GLY A 151 -5.43 21.82 12.16
C GLY A 151 -6.59 20.82 12.19
N LEU A 152 -7.07 20.51 13.40
CA LEU A 152 -8.25 19.69 13.64
C LEU A 152 -9.44 20.12 12.76
N ILE A 153 -9.90 19.23 11.86
CA ILE A 153 -11.00 19.51 10.93
C ILE A 153 -12.36 19.32 11.63
N HIS A 154 -12.58 18.15 12.25
CA HIS A 154 -13.80 17.82 12.96
C HIS A 154 -13.52 17.06 14.26
N THR A 155 -14.39 17.21 15.26
CA THR A 155 -14.44 16.35 16.44
C THR A 155 -15.77 15.60 16.45
N LEU A 156 -15.72 14.30 16.20
CA LEU A 156 -16.90 13.43 16.19
C LEU A 156 -17.26 13.04 17.63
N LYS A 157 -18.30 13.67 18.18
CA LYS A 157 -18.76 13.42 19.56
C LYS A 157 -20.05 12.62 19.53
N GLY A 158 -20.12 11.57 20.34
CA GLY A 158 -21.38 10.84 20.53
C GLY A 158 -21.24 9.46 21.17
N HIS A 159 -20.05 8.87 21.16
CA HIS A 159 -19.78 7.68 21.97
C HIS A 159 -19.68 8.06 23.46
N SER A 160 -20.27 7.23 24.32
CA SER A 160 -20.20 7.36 25.78
C SER A 160 -19.12 6.48 26.40
N GLY A 161 -18.48 5.63 25.60
CA GLY A 161 -17.37 4.76 25.97
C GLY A 161 -16.13 4.98 25.09
N TRP A 162 -15.07 4.22 25.37
CA TRP A 162 -13.86 4.23 24.56
C TRP A 162 -14.14 3.72 23.15
N VAL A 163 -13.66 4.44 22.14
CA VAL A 163 -13.69 3.97 20.75
C VAL A 163 -12.56 2.96 20.57
N ASN A 164 -12.91 1.71 20.27
CA ASN A 164 -11.97 0.61 20.13
C ASN A 164 -11.57 0.37 18.67
N ALA A 165 -12.41 0.76 17.72
CA ALA A 165 -12.19 0.53 16.29
C ALA A 165 -12.75 1.68 15.45
N ILE A 166 -12.05 2.01 14.36
CA ILE A 166 -12.46 3.00 13.38
C ILE A 166 -12.19 2.44 11.98
N ALA A 167 -13.15 2.59 11.08
CA ALA A 167 -13.02 2.24 9.69
C ALA A 167 -13.58 3.35 8.78
N LEU A 168 -13.02 3.50 7.59
CA LEU A 168 -13.44 4.48 6.58
C LEU A 168 -14.03 3.74 5.37
N THR A 169 -15.06 4.31 4.76
CA THR A 169 -15.63 3.77 3.52
C THR A 169 -14.69 3.97 2.33
N PRO A 170 -14.79 3.12 1.29
CA PRO A 170 -13.99 3.18 0.08
C PRO A 170 -13.92 4.56 -0.60
N ASP A 171 -15.01 5.32 -0.52
CA ASP A 171 -15.13 6.66 -1.11
C ASP A 171 -14.53 7.78 -0.25
N GLY A 172 -14.01 7.46 0.94
CA GLY A 172 -13.41 8.41 1.87
C GLY A 172 -14.40 9.38 2.51
N LYS A 173 -15.71 9.16 2.36
CA LYS A 173 -16.74 10.10 2.85
C LYS A 173 -17.30 9.74 4.20
N THR A 174 -17.23 8.47 4.60
CA THR A 174 -17.93 7.98 5.79
C THR A 174 -16.97 7.25 6.71
N VAL A 175 -17.02 7.57 8.00
CA VAL A 175 -16.34 6.82 9.07
C VAL A 175 -17.33 5.97 9.84
N ILE A 176 -16.93 4.77 10.20
CA ILE A 176 -17.64 3.86 11.09
C ILE A 176 -16.79 3.67 12.34
N SER A 177 -17.36 3.89 13.52
CA SER A 177 -16.67 3.68 14.79
C SER A 177 -17.38 2.66 15.66
N GLY A 178 -16.60 1.77 16.28
CA GLY A 178 -17.07 0.81 17.28
C GLY A 178 -16.53 1.17 18.66
N SER A 179 -17.38 1.10 19.69
CA SER A 179 -17.08 1.59 21.04
C SER A 179 -17.47 0.58 22.12
N SER A 180 -16.81 0.72 23.27
CA SER A 180 -17.12 0.01 24.52
C SER A 180 -18.49 0.37 25.11
N ASP A 181 -19.18 1.38 24.55
CA ASP A 181 -20.59 1.67 24.87
C ASP A 181 -21.59 0.71 24.20
N ASN A 182 -21.09 -0.34 23.54
CA ASN A 182 -21.87 -1.34 22.81
C ASN A 182 -22.62 -0.77 21.58
N THR A 183 -22.18 0.37 21.05
CA THR A 183 -22.76 0.96 19.83
C THR A 183 -21.76 1.05 18.69
N ILE A 184 -22.29 1.01 17.47
CA ILE A 184 -21.60 1.39 16.24
C ILE A 184 -22.20 2.71 15.78
N LYS A 185 -21.34 3.67 15.41
CA LYS A 185 -21.77 4.96 14.84
C LYS A 185 -21.18 5.14 13.45
N ILE A 186 -21.94 5.83 12.61
CA ILE A 186 -21.59 6.17 11.24
C ILE A 186 -21.54 7.69 11.17
N TRP A 187 -20.49 8.23 10.58
CA TRP A 187 -20.20 9.66 10.52
C TRP A 187 -19.89 10.07 9.08
N ASP A 188 -20.44 11.17 8.62
CA ASP A 188 -20.07 11.82 7.37
C ASP A 188 -18.88 12.75 7.62
N LEU A 189 -17.77 12.55 6.89
CA LEU A 189 -16.55 13.36 7.01
C LEU A 189 -16.62 14.70 6.28
N VAL A 190 -17.54 14.87 5.33
CA VAL A 190 -17.76 16.14 4.63
C VAL A 190 -18.47 17.12 5.53
N THR A 191 -19.44 16.64 6.32
CA THR A 191 -20.22 17.47 7.24
C THR A 191 -19.74 17.40 8.69
N GLY A 192 -19.00 16.35 9.07
CA GLY A 192 -18.56 16.09 10.44
C GLY A 192 -19.68 15.65 11.37
N THR A 193 -20.73 15.00 10.84
CA THR A 193 -21.95 14.61 11.57
C THR A 193 -22.20 13.13 11.58
#